data_AF-A0A6I6DU13-F1
#
_entry.id   AF-A0A6I6DU13-F1
#
_cell.length_a   1.000
_cell.length_b   1.000
_cell.length_c   1.000
_cell.angle_alpha   90.00
_cell.angle_beta   90.00
_cell.angle_gamma   90.00
#
_symmetry.space_group_name_H-M   'P 1'
#
loop_
_entity.id
_entity.type
_entity.pdbx_description
1 polymer ?
#
loop_
_entity_poly.entity_id
_entity_poly.type
_entity_poly.pdbx_seq_one_letter_code
_entity_poly.pdbx_strand_id
1 'polypeptide(L)' 'MSRMDNTAATLTRPEDKTQPAPGATDRRIDSKQLLGEEGRVIIEHDGQHYLLRQTHAGKLILTK' A
#
# COMPACT_ATOMS: atom_id res chain seq x y z
N MET A 1 9.44 -26.40 -29.25
CA MET A 1 8.16 -25.70 -29.03
C MET A 1 7.44 -26.39 -27.88
N SER A 2 7.25 -25.71 -26.75
CA SER A 2 6.03 -25.80 -25.95
C SER A 2 6.11 -24.72 -24.87
N ARG A 3 5.33 -23.66 -25.03
CA ARG A 3 5.12 -22.62 -24.02
C ARG A 3 4.16 -23.25 -23.01
N MET A 4 4.56 -23.35 -21.73
CA MET A 4 3.60 -23.67 -20.68
C MET A 4 2.69 -22.45 -20.50
N ASP A 5 1.42 -22.62 -20.84
CA ASP A 5 0.34 -21.68 -20.56
C ASP A 5 0.10 -21.69 -19.04
N ASN A 6 0.62 -20.69 -18.33
CA ASN A 6 0.29 -20.51 -16.92
C ASN A 6 -1.01 -19.70 -16.84
N THR A 7 -2.12 -20.42 -16.88
CA THR A 7 -3.46 -19.91 -16.56
C THR A 7 -3.42 -19.29 -15.16
N ALA A 8 -3.33 -17.96 -15.10
CA ALA A 8 -3.37 -17.21 -13.86
C ALA A 8 -4.72 -17.45 -13.18
N ALA A 9 -4.73 -18.34 -12.19
CA ALA A 9 -5.86 -18.60 -11.33
C ALA A 9 -6.31 -17.28 -10.68
N THR A 10 -7.49 -16.80 -11.07
CA THR A 10 -8.27 -15.84 -10.31
C THR A 10 -8.58 -16.45 -8.94
N LEU A 11 -7.75 -16.11 -7.96
CA LEU A 11 -8.01 -16.40 -6.55
C LEU A 11 -9.11 -15.45 -6.07
N THR A 12 -10.35 -15.91 -6.08
CA THR A 12 -11.47 -15.29 -5.39
C THR A 12 -11.17 -15.30 -3.89
N ARG A 13 -10.72 -14.15 -3.35
CA ARG A 13 -10.48 -13.99 -1.91
C ARG A 13 -11.81 -13.67 -1.22
N PRO A 14 -12.14 -14.35 -0.11
CA PRO A 14 -13.38 -14.10 0.62
C PRO A 14 -13.46 -12.64 1.06
N GLU A 15 -14.61 -12.05 0.78
CA GLU A 15 -15.07 -10.71 1.15
C GLU A 15 -15.04 -10.51 2.68
N ASP A 16 -13.95 -9.92 3.15
CA ASP A 16 -13.76 -9.38 4.49
C ASP A 16 -14.44 -8.00 4.58
N LYS A 17 -15.03 -7.67 5.74
CA LYS A 17 -15.95 -6.56 5.95
C LYS A 17 -15.36 -5.18 5.57
N THR A 18 -15.72 -4.76 4.37
CA THR A 18 -16.00 -3.40 3.87
C THR A 18 -15.15 -2.25 4.45
N GLN A 19 -13.87 -2.20 4.06
CA GLN A 19 -13.38 -0.89 3.64
C GLN A 19 -13.86 -0.67 2.19
N PRO A 20 -14.52 0.47 1.88
CA PRO A 20 -14.86 0.78 0.50
C PRO A 20 -13.58 0.72 -0.32
N ALA A 21 -13.63 0.00 -1.45
CA ALA A 21 -12.53 -0.02 -2.37
C ALA A 21 -12.19 1.43 -2.76
N PRO A 22 -10.90 1.78 -2.91
CA PRO A 22 -10.52 3.13 -3.24
C PRO A 22 -11.26 3.60 -4.49
N GLY A 23 -11.99 4.71 -4.37
CA GLY A 23 -12.75 5.30 -5.45
C GLY A 23 -11.82 5.78 -6.56
N ALA A 24 -12.36 5.96 -7.77
CA ALA A 24 -11.62 6.59 -8.87
C ALA A 24 -11.19 8.03 -8.53
N THR A 25 -11.89 8.68 -7.60
CA THR A 25 -11.62 10.04 -7.11
C THR A 25 -10.65 10.09 -5.94
N ASP A 26 -10.25 8.95 -5.39
CA ASP A 26 -9.35 8.94 -4.24
C ASP A 26 -7.95 9.39 -4.67
N ARG A 27 -7.33 10.22 -3.82
CA ARG A 27 -5.99 10.72 -4.07
C ARG A 27 -5.01 9.55 -4.06
N ARG A 28 -4.37 9.32 -5.22
CA ARG A 28 -3.25 8.37 -5.37
C ARG A 28 -1.93 9.13 -5.34
N ILE A 29 -0.95 8.57 -4.65
CA ILE A 29 0.41 9.10 -4.58
C ILE A 29 1.40 7.94 -4.59
N ASP A 30 2.48 8.09 -5.35
CA ASP A 30 3.57 7.12 -5.35
C ASP A 30 4.28 7.11 -4.01
N SER A 31 4.55 5.92 -3.48
CA SER A 31 5.21 5.77 -2.17
C SER A 31 6.59 6.43 -2.15
N LYS A 32 7.34 6.38 -3.26
CA LYS A 32 8.63 7.07 -3.38
C LYS A 32 8.49 8.60 -3.28
N GLN A 33 7.43 9.16 -3.86
CA GLN A 33 7.17 10.61 -3.75
C GLN A 33 6.74 10.99 -2.33
N LEU A 34 5.94 10.14 -1.67
CA LEU A 34 5.48 10.39 -0.30
C LEU A 34 6.59 10.26 0.75
N LEU A 35 7.49 9.29 0.59
CA LEU A 35 8.51 8.94 1.59
C LEU A 35 9.87 9.60 1.35
N GLY A 36 10.13 10.09 0.14
CA GLY A 36 11.43 10.63 -0.25
C GLY A 36 12.55 9.58 -0.22
N GLU A 37 13.79 10.07 -0.25
CA GLU A 37 15.00 9.22 -0.26
C GLU A 37 15.21 8.47 1.05
N GLU A 38 14.75 9.04 2.18
CA GLU A 38 14.84 8.45 3.51
C GLU A 38 13.91 7.24 3.72
N GLY A 39 12.95 7.01 2.81
CA GLY A 39 11.99 5.92 2.90
C GLY A 39 11.03 6.03 4.09
N ARG A 40 10.89 7.22 4.67
CA ARG A 40 10.02 7.51 5.82
C ARG A 40 9.55 8.97 5.84
N VAL A 41 8.35 9.22 6.37
CA VAL A 41 7.78 10.55 6.56
C VAL A 41 7.07 10.63 7.91
N ILE A 42 7.13 11.79 8.56
CA ILE A 42 6.34 12.10 9.75
C ILE A 42 5.05 12.79 9.31
N ILE A 43 3.92 12.28 9.79
CA ILE A 43 2.59 12.82 9.55
C ILE A 43 2.11 13.39 10.87
N GLU A 44 1.83 14.69 10.89
CA GLU A 44 1.11 15.32 12.00
C GLU A 44 -0.38 15.11 11.80
N HIS A 45 -1.05 14.55 12.82
CA HIS A 45 -2.48 14.31 12.81
C HIS A 45 -3.02 14.50 14.24
N ASP A 46 -3.95 15.44 14.40
CA ASP A 46 -4.54 15.81 15.69
C ASP A 46 -3.51 16.14 16.78
N GLY A 47 -2.44 16.86 16.40
CA GLY A 47 -1.33 17.22 17.30
C GLY A 47 -0.44 16.05 17.71
N GLN A 48 -0.61 14.88 17.09
CA GLN A 48 0.23 13.70 17.28
C GLN A 48 1.10 13.48 16.05
N HIS A 49 2.30 12.94 16.27
CA HIS A 49 3.19 12.56 15.18
C HIS A 49 3.06 11.07 14.92
N TYR A 50 2.90 10.72 13.65
CA TYR A 50 2.91 9.36 13.16
C TYR A 50 4.05 9.18 12.17
N LEU A 51 4.77 8.07 12.27
CA LEU A 51 5.81 7.70 11.33
C LEU A 51 5.26 6.71 10.30
N LEU A 52 5.19 7.13 9.05
CA LEU A 52 4.97 6.24 7.91
C LEU A 52 6.33 5.85 7.33
N ARG A 53 6.63 4.55 7.22
CA ARG A 53 7.90 4.07 6.64
C ARG A 53 7.72 2.80 5.83
N GLN A 54 8.69 2.52 4.95
CA GLN A 54 8.81 1.20 4.34
C GLN A 54 9.42 0.18 5.32
N THR A 55 8.96 -1.06 5.24
CA THR A 55 9.50 -2.22 5.93
C THR A 55 10.51 -2.96 5.05
N HIS A 56 11.35 -3.82 5.63
CA HIS A 56 12.29 -4.66 4.85
C HIS A 56 11.58 -5.58 3.84
N ALA A 57 10.31 -5.94 4.10
CA ALA A 57 9.49 -6.73 3.18
C ALA A 57 8.83 -5.88 2.08
N GLY A 58 9.18 -4.60 1.96
CA GLY A 58 8.70 -3.68 0.92
C GLY A 58 7.33 -3.05 1.20
N LYS A 59 6.63 -3.44 2.27
CA LYS A 59 5.32 -2.87 2.67
C LYS A 59 5.48 -1.55 3.41
N LEU A 60 4.42 -0.76 3.47
CA LEU A 60 4.36 0.45 4.30
C LEU A 60 3.75 0.14 5.68
N ILE A 61 4.29 0.76 6.72
CA ILE A 61 3.75 0.70 8.08
C ILE A 61 3.64 2.11 8.66
N LEU A 62 2.50 2.38 9.30
CA LEU A 62 2.27 3.58 10.09
C LEU A 62 2.39 3.24 11.57
N THR A 63 3.26 3.92 12.30
CA THR A 63 3.41 3.79 13.75
C THR A 63 3.25 5.15 14.41
N LYS A 64 2.79 5.18 15.66
CA LYS A 64 2.79 6.38 16.50
C LYS A 64 4.15 6.54 17.18
#